data_AF-A0A661ZZD4-F1
#
_entry.id   AF-A0A661ZZD4-F1
#
_cell.length_a   1.000
_cell.length_b   1.000
_cell.length_c   1.000
_cell.angle_alpha   90.00
_cell.angle_beta   90.00
_cell.angle_gamma   90.00
#
_symmetry.space_group_name_H-M   'P 1'
#
loop_
_entity.id
_entity.type
_entity.pdbx_description
1 polymer ?
#
loop_
_entity_poly.entity_id
_entity_poly.type
_entity_poly.pdbx_seq_one_letter_code
_entity_poly.pdbx_strand_id
1 'polypeptide(L)'
;MTSGFAHSANLLSNKDKYLSNNNIELNSENNLVLNKKQTVCLPNNNDNYTKINNLFLKKCSVLHVPANTTLEVDNITIAPGARLIVDGKLIVTNDVDMKKYSVLNISSRGNVDIEGNFTAYRHIYFLVTGKIRVYGDFLLMN
;
A
#
# COMPACT_ATOMS: atom_id res chain seq x y z
N MET A 1 7.02 16.49 54.09
CA MET A 1 7.36 17.06 52.77
C MET A 1 7.44 15.91 51.78
N THR A 2 6.83 16.13 50.62
CA THR A 2 6.22 15.18 49.69
C THR A 2 7.16 14.19 48.98
N SER A 3 6.64 12.96 48.84
CA SER A 3 7.07 11.91 47.92
C SER A 3 7.08 12.37 46.46
N GLY A 4 8.19 12.17 45.76
CA GLY A 4 8.30 12.35 44.31
C GLY A 4 7.82 11.11 43.56
N PHE A 5 6.69 11.24 42.89
CA PHE A 5 6.07 10.24 42.03
C PHE A 5 6.96 9.89 40.82
N ALA A 6 6.94 8.61 40.45
CA ALA A 6 7.35 8.12 39.14
C ALA A 6 6.46 8.74 38.04
N HIS A 7 7.07 9.21 36.93
CA HIS A 7 6.49 9.46 35.60
C HIS A 7 7.71 9.73 34.69
N SER A 8 8.09 8.90 33.72
CA SER A 8 7.38 8.67 32.46
C SER A 8 8.23 7.64 31.69
N ALA A 9 7.68 6.47 31.40
CA ALA A 9 6.97 6.15 30.16
C ALA A 9 7.90 6.06 28.94
N ASN A 10 8.26 4.81 28.62
CA ASN A 10 8.54 4.28 27.28
C ASN A 10 9.09 5.26 26.24
N LEU A 11 10.42 5.26 26.11
CA LEU A 11 11.11 5.45 24.84
C LEU A 11 10.77 4.29 23.89
N LEU A 12 9.53 4.24 23.41
CA LEU A 12 9.21 3.53 22.19
C LEU A 12 9.51 4.51 21.05
N SER A 13 10.54 4.16 20.29
CA SER A 13 11.04 4.89 19.14
C SER A 13 9.89 5.29 18.21
N ASN A 14 9.64 6.59 18.14
CA ASN A 14 8.62 7.22 17.33
C ASN A 14 9.01 7.24 15.83
N LYS A 15 9.56 6.13 15.32
CA LYS A 15 9.91 5.96 13.91
C LYS A 15 8.79 5.30 13.09
N ASP A 16 7.76 4.77 13.75
CA ASP A 16 6.72 3.97 13.07
C ASP A 16 5.33 4.62 13.02
N LYS A 17 5.20 5.91 13.28
CA LYS A 17 3.92 6.61 13.08
C LYS A 17 4.15 7.95 12.39
N TYR A 18 3.58 8.08 11.20
CA TYR A 18 2.73 9.17 10.70
C TYR A 18 2.96 9.42 9.20
N LEU A 19 1.96 9.05 8.39
CA LEU A 19 1.62 9.68 7.11
C LEU A 19 1.05 11.09 7.38
N SER A 20 1.79 11.96 8.07
CA SER A 20 1.34 13.34 8.34
C SER A 20 1.56 14.19 7.09
N ASN A 21 0.64 14.09 6.13
CA ASN A 21 0.31 15.19 5.20
C ASN A 21 -0.91 14.93 4.30
N ASN A 22 -1.56 13.77 4.38
CA ASN A 22 -2.87 13.52 3.76
C ASN A 22 -3.71 12.74 4.77
N ASN A 23 -5.04 12.96 4.81
CA ASN A 23 -6.03 12.33 5.69
C ASN A 23 -6.14 10.80 5.51
N ILE A 24 -5.04 10.09 5.71
CA ILE A 24 -4.90 8.66 5.54
C ILE A 24 -4.78 8.08 6.95
N GLU A 25 -5.92 7.75 7.55
CA GLU A 25 -5.95 7.04 8.82
C GLU A 25 -5.49 5.61 8.60
N LEU A 26 -4.35 5.28 9.18
CA LEU A 26 -3.96 3.90 9.43
C LEU A 26 -4.81 3.39 10.61
N ASN A 27 -5.32 2.17 10.52
CA ASN A 27 -6.01 1.58 11.66
C ASN A 27 -5.01 1.27 12.80
N SER A 28 -5.51 0.82 13.96
CA SER A 28 -4.69 0.44 15.12
C SER A 28 -3.64 -0.65 14.84
N GLU A 29 -3.77 -1.37 13.73
CA GLU A 29 -2.93 -2.48 13.30
C GLU A 29 -2.01 -2.09 12.13
N ASN A 30 -1.87 -0.79 11.84
CA ASN A 30 -1.06 -0.28 10.73
C ASN A 30 -1.54 -0.75 9.33
N ASN A 31 -2.84 -1.00 9.18
CA ASN A 31 -3.47 -1.29 7.90
C ASN A 31 -4.00 0.00 7.27
N LEU A 32 -3.87 0.10 5.96
CA LEU A 32 -4.51 1.13 5.15
C LEU A 32 -5.77 0.56 4.50
N VAL A 33 -6.93 1.09 4.87
CA VAL A 33 -8.22 0.70 4.29
C VAL A 33 -8.83 1.89 3.56
N LEU A 34 -8.78 1.88 2.22
CA LEU A 34 -9.49 2.89 1.42
C LEU A 34 -10.92 2.43 1.19
N ASN A 35 -11.87 3.16 1.80
CA ASN A 35 -13.29 2.93 1.69
C ASN A 35 -13.84 3.36 0.32
N LYS A 36 -15.11 3.00 0.06
CA LYS A 36 -15.76 3.13 -1.24
C LYS A 36 -15.66 4.57 -1.79
N LYS A 37 -15.17 4.71 -3.03
CA LYS A 37 -14.98 5.98 -3.74
C LYS A 37 -13.93 6.94 -3.15
N GLN A 38 -13.14 6.52 -2.16
CA GLN A 38 -12.03 7.34 -1.70
C GLN A 38 -10.89 7.31 -2.71
N THR A 39 -10.33 8.48 -3.00
CA THR A 39 -9.11 8.63 -3.79
C THR A 39 -8.04 9.21 -2.89
N VAL A 40 -6.93 8.51 -2.78
CA VAL A 40 -5.79 8.90 -1.96
C VAL A 40 -4.53 8.91 -2.80
N CYS A 41 -3.74 9.96 -2.65
CA CYS A 41 -2.40 10.04 -3.20
C CYS A 41 -1.43 10.13 -2.03
N LEU A 42 -0.40 9.27 -2.01
CA LEU A 42 0.64 9.38 -0.99
C LEU A 42 1.44 10.68 -1.18
N PRO A 43 2.04 11.24 -0.12
CA PRO A 43 2.88 12.42 -0.24
C PRO A 43 4.06 12.18 -1.20
N ASN A 44 4.27 13.11 -2.14
CA ASN A 44 5.35 13.09 -3.13
C ASN A 44 6.51 14.02 -2.69
N ASN A 45 7.07 13.76 -1.53
CA ASN A 45 8.27 14.41 -1.00
C ASN A 45 9.51 13.52 -1.19
N ASN A 46 10.70 14.12 -1.19
CA ASN A 46 11.97 13.42 -1.42
C ASN A 46 12.10 12.21 -0.47
N ASP A 47 12.31 11.03 -1.05
CA ASP A 47 12.55 9.75 -0.39
C ASP A 47 11.50 9.38 0.68
N ASN A 48 10.22 9.58 0.36
CA ASN A 48 9.16 9.16 1.26
C ASN A 48 9.06 7.64 1.28
N TYR A 49 9.38 7.04 2.43
CA TYR A 49 9.21 5.62 2.69
C TYR A 49 8.06 5.42 3.67
N THR A 50 7.05 4.67 3.26
CA THR A 50 5.90 4.31 4.08
C THR A 50 5.81 2.79 4.17
N LYS A 51 5.73 2.25 5.39
CA LYS A 51 5.47 0.83 5.63
C LYS A 51 4.12 0.64 6.31
N ILE A 52 3.29 -0.20 5.72
CA ILE A 52 1.99 -0.61 6.25
C ILE A 52 1.90 -2.13 6.25
N ASN A 53 1.09 -2.70 7.13
CA ASN A 53 0.93 -4.15 7.19
C ASN A 53 0.06 -4.62 6.03
N ASN A 54 -1.19 -4.15 5.97
CA ASN A 54 -2.10 -4.56 4.90
C ASN A 54 -2.72 -3.36 4.17
N LEU A 55 -2.81 -3.46 2.85
CA LEU A 55 -3.51 -2.51 2.01
C LEU A 55 -4.81 -3.13 1.47
N PHE A 56 -5.94 -2.53 1.86
CA PHE A 56 -7.26 -2.93 1.38
C PHE A 56 -7.90 -1.79 0.58
N LEU A 57 -7.90 -1.92 -0.75
CA LEU A 57 -8.60 -1.01 -1.64
C LEU A 57 -10.02 -1.49 -1.86
N LYS A 58 -11.02 -0.91 -1.16
CA LYS A 58 -12.43 -1.30 -1.32
C LYS A 58 -13.01 -0.77 -2.63
N LYS A 59 -14.20 -1.26 -2.99
CA LYS A 59 -14.88 -0.98 -4.27
C LYS A 59 -14.79 0.48 -4.71
N CYS A 60 -14.29 0.71 -5.92
CA CYS A 60 -14.14 2.04 -6.52
C CYS A 60 -13.22 3.00 -5.76
N SER A 61 -12.37 2.54 -4.84
CA SER A 61 -11.31 3.36 -4.27
C SER A 61 -10.12 3.46 -5.21
N VAL A 62 -9.28 4.47 -5.00
CA VAL A 62 -8.06 4.70 -5.77
C VAL A 62 -6.92 5.02 -4.81
N LEU A 63 -5.82 4.29 -4.90
CA LEU A 63 -4.55 4.67 -4.29
C LEU A 63 -3.55 5.03 -5.39
N HIS A 64 -2.87 6.15 -5.24
CA HIS A 64 -1.75 6.57 -6.07
C HIS A 64 -0.47 6.64 -5.24
N VAL A 65 0.56 5.91 -5.70
CA VAL A 65 1.93 5.93 -5.18
C VAL A 65 2.80 6.78 -6.14
N PRO A 66 3.14 8.03 -5.80
CA PRO A 66 3.91 8.92 -6.68
C PRO A 66 5.35 8.47 -6.94
N ALA A 67 5.98 9.08 -7.94
CA ALA A 67 7.31 8.72 -8.44
C ALA A 67 8.43 8.69 -7.39
N ASN A 68 8.40 9.58 -6.39
CA ASN A 68 9.45 9.66 -5.36
C ASN A 68 9.07 8.96 -4.06
N THR A 69 8.04 8.11 -4.08
CA THR A 69 7.52 7.41 -2.92
C THR A 69 7.83 5.92 -3.02
N THR A 70 8.32 5.34 -1.92
CA THR A 70 8.35 3.90 -1.71
C THR A 70 7.25 3.52 -0.73
N LEU A 71 6.35 2.63 -1.16
CA LEU A 71 5.35 1.99 -0.30
C LEU A 71 5.76 0.53 -0.11
N GLU A 72 5.98 0.12 1.14
CA GLU A 72 6.13 -1.28 1.53
C GLU A 72 4.86 -1.77 2.22
N VAL A 73 4.36 -2.91 1.77
CA VAL A 73 3.12 -3.53 2.27
C VAL A 73 3.36 -5.02 2.46
N ASP A 74 2.77 -5.63 3.49
CA ASP A 74 2.80 -7.09 3.60
C ASP A 74 1.84 -7.74 2.60
N ASN A 75 0.55 -7.39 2.64
CA ASN A 75 -0.45 -7.92 1.71
C ASN A 75 -1.26 -6.81 1.04
N ILE A 76 -1.61 -7.03 -0.23
CA ILE A 76 -2.51 -6.13 -0.98
C ILE A 76 -3.75 -6.89 -1.41
N THR A 77 -4.92 -6.32 -1.12
CA THR A 77 -6.18 -6.73 -1.76
C THR A 77 -6.78 -5.57 -2.54
N ILE A 78 -6.98 -5.76 -3.85
CA ILE A 78 -7.64 -4.78 -4.73
C ILE A 78 -9.04 -5.29 -5.06
N ALA A 79 -10.05 -4.71 -4.39
CA ALA A 79 -11.45 -5.12 -4.56
C ALA A 79 -12.02 -4.69 -5.94
N PRO A 80 -13.19 -5.21 -6.34
CA PRO A 80 -13.77 -4.89 -7.64
C PRO A 80 -13.94 -3.39 -7.91
N GLY A 81 -13.45 -2.94 -9.06
CA GLY A 81 -13.49 -1.54 -9.49
C GLY A 81 -12.53 -0.61 -8.75
N ALA A 82 -11.76 -1.10 -7.77
CA ALA A 82 -10.71 -0.33 -7.13
C ALA A 82 -9.47 -0.26 -8.02
N ARG A 83 -8.64 0.76 -7.80
CA ARG A 83 -7.47 1.05 -8.64
C ARG A 83 -6.23 1.33 -7.80
N LEU A 84 -5.13 0.67 -8.14
CA LEU A 84 -3.80 1.00 -7.63
C LEU A 84 -2.97 1.57 -8.78
N ILE A 85 -2.43 2.77 -8.58
CA ILE A 85 -1.58 3.46 -9.54
C ILE A 85 -0.20 3.62 -8.92
N VAL A 86 0.83 3.11 -9.59
CA VAL A 86 2.22 3.11 -9.10
C VAL A 86 3.10 3.85 -10.10
N ASP A 87 3.53 5.04 -9.70
CA ASP A 87 4.56 5.82 -10.38
C ASP A 87 5.93 5.70 -9.71
N GLY A 88 5.96 5.41 -8.40
CA GLY A 88 7.17 5.20 -7.62
C GLY A 88 7.51 3.74 -7.40
N LYS A 89 7.93 3.39 -6.18
CA LYS A 89 8.26 2.02 -5.81
C LYS A 89 7.17 1.41 -4.92
N LEU A 90 6.73 0.20 -5.25
CA LEU A 90 5.88 -0.62 -4.41
C LEU A 90 6.62 -1.93 -4.11
N ILE A 91 6.73 -2.26 -2.82
CA ILE A 91 7.28 -3.53 -2.34
C ILE A 91 6.16 -4.27 -1.64
N VAL A 92 5.89 -5.50 -2.04
CA VAL A 92 4.92 -6.39 -1.39
C VAL A 92 5.67 -7.60 -0.85
N THR A 93 5.71 -7.78 0.46
CA THR A 93 6.51 -8.85 1.08
C THR A 93 5.79 -10.20 1.08
N ASN A 94 4.45 -10.21 0.98
CA ASN A 94 3.64 -11.41 0.80
C ASN A 94 2.79 -11.28 -0.48
N ASP A 95 1.47 -11.44 -0.36
CA ASP A 95 0.61 -11.70 -1.50
C ASP A 95 -0.11 -10.44 -2.02
N VAL A 96 -0.34 -10.43 -3.34
CA VAL A 96 -1.24 -9.51 -4.02
C VAL A 96 -2.45 -10.28 -4.54
N ASP A 97 -3.64 -9.85 -4.13
CA ASP A 97 -4.92 -10.42 -4.55
C ASP A 97 -5.76 -9.37 -5.30
N MET A 98 -5.82 -9.50 -6.62
CA MET A 98 -6.59 -8.63 -7.51
C MET A 98 -7.94 -9.25 -7.87
N LYS A 99 -9.01 -8.69 -7.30
CA LYS A 99 -10.39 -9.15 -7.58
C LYS A 99 -10.90 -8.71 -8.94
N LYS A 100 -11.96 -9.36 -9.42
CA LYS A 100 -12.61 -9.08 -10.71
C LYS A 100 -12.88 -7.59 -10.92
N TYR A 101 -12.54 -7.05 -12.09
CA TYR A 101 -12.67 -5.62 -12.45
C TYR A 101 -11.79 -4.64 -11.66
N SER A 102 -10.80 -5.12 -10.91
CA SER A 102 -9.78 -4.24 -10.32
C SER A 102 -8.78 -3.78 -11.38
N VAL A 103 -8.05 -2.70 -11.05
CA VAL A 103 -7.03 -2.12 -11.92
C VAL A 103 -5.71 -1.99 -11.16
N LEU A 104 -4.63 -2.45 -11.76
CA LEU A 104 -3.26 -2.13 -11.37
C LEU A 104 -2.58 -1.46 -12.56
N ASN A 105 -2.15 -0.21 -12.36
CA ASN A 105 -1.45 0.59 -13.35
C ASN A 105 -0.04 0.91 -12.84
N ILE A 106 0.97 0.47 -13.57
CA ILE A 106 2.38 0.71 -13.29
C ILE A 106 2.92 1.59 -14.41
N SER A 107 3.18 2.86 -14.12
CA SER A 107 3.66 3.80 -15.13
C SER A 107 5.12 3.54 -15.50
N SER A 108 5.66 4.24 -16.48
CA SER A 108 7.03 4.06 -16.98
C SER A 108 8.13 4.25 -15.92
N ARG A 109 7.84 4.99 -14.84
CA ARG A 109 8.74 5.17 -13.68
C ARG A 109 8.44 4.20 -12.54
N GLY A 110 7.26 3.58 -12.57
CA GLY A 110 6.80 2.64 -11.57
C GLY A 110 7.64 1.38 -11.52
N ASN A 111 7.98 0.94 -10.31
CA ASN A 111 8.61 -0.35 -10.04
C ASN A 111 7.82 -1.07 -8.94
N VAL A 112 7.33 -2.26 -9.25
CA VAL A 112 6.61 -3.13 -8.31
C VAL A 112 7.42 -4.41 -8.11
N ASP A 113 7.80 -4.69 -6.87
CA ASP A 113 8.47 -5.92 -6.48
C ASP A 113 7.54 -6.68 -5.52
N ILE A 114 7.18 -7.93 -5.85
CA ILE A 114 6.28 -8.79 -5.06
C ILE A 114 7.02 -10.07 -4.69
N GLU A 115 7.34 -10.22 -3.41
CA GLU A 115 8.08 -11.35 -2.87
C GLU A 115 7.22 -12.62 -2.77
N GLY A 116 5.92 -12.48 -2.50
CA GLY A 116 4.95 -13.59 -2.49
C GLY A 116 4.25 -13.80 -3.83
N ASN A 117 3.01 -14.28 -3.77
CA ASN A 117 2.23 -14.63 -4.95
C ASN A 117 1.44 -13.42 -5.48
N PHE A 118 1.30 -13.36 -6.79
CA PHE A 118 0.39 -12.44 -7.47
C PHE A 118 -0.80 -13.22 -8.02
N THR A 119 -1.98 -13.04 -7.43
CA THR A 119 -3.22 -13.67 -7.88
C THR A 119 -4.13 -12.66 -8.56
N ALA A 120 -4.48 -12.92 -9.81
CA ALA A 120 -5.37 -12.08 -10.61
C ALA A 120 -6.61 -12.87 -11.06
N TYR A 121 -7.78 -12.41 -10.66
CA TYR A 121 -9.06 -13.00 -11.07
C TYR A 121 -9.47 -12.49 -12.47
N ARG A 122 -10.50 -13.11 -13.05
CA ARG A 122 -11.03 -12.69 -14.36
C ARG A 122 -11.32 -11.19 -14.47
N HIS A 123 -11.21 -10.67 -15.69
CA HIS A 123 -11.58 -9.29 -16.06
C HIS A 123 -10.87 -8.20 -15.23
N ILE A 124 -9.62 -8.43 -14.84
CA ILE A 124 -8.78 -7.36 -14.31
C ILE A 124 -8.19 -6.51 -15.44
N TYR A 125 -7.79 -5.28 -15.11
CA TYR A 125 -6.99 -4.45 -15.98
C TYR A 125 -5.59 -4.34 -15.38
N PHE A 126 -4.63 -5.01 -16.02
CA PHE A 126 -3.24 -4.98 -15.64
C PHE A 126 -2.44 -4.21 -16.69
N LEU A 127 -2.09 -2.97 -16.36
CA LEU A 127 -1.45 -2.02 -17.28
C LEU A 127 -0.04 -1.78 -16.79
N VAL A 128 0.96 -2.30 -17.51
CA VAL A 128 2.36 -2.22 -17.10
C VAL A 128 3.18 -1.56 -18.19
N THR A 129 3.61 -0.33 -17.93
CA THR A 129 4.58 0.41 -18.75
C THR A 129 5.96 0.45 -18.08
N GLY A 130 6.01 0.34 -16.75
CA GLY A 130 7.23 0.27 -15.95
C GLY A 130 7.72 -1.15 -15.73
N LYS A 131 8.15 -1.43 -14.51
CA LYS A 131 8.67 -2.75 -14.11
C LYS A 131 7.77 -3.41 -13.07
N ILE A 132 7.56 -4.70 -13.25
CA ILE A 132 7.04 -5.59 -12.21
C ILE A 132 7.93 -6.82 -12.10
N ARG A 133 8.21 -7.24 -10.87
CA ARG A 133 8.83 -8.53 -10.56
C ARG A 133 7.92 -9.26 -9.57
N VAL A 134 7.66 -10.52 -9.86
CA VAL A 134 6.95 -11.44 -8.95
C VAL A 134 7.93 -12.58 -8.69
N TYR A 135 8.31 -12.76 -7.44
CA TYR A 135 9.26 -13.79 -7.02
C TYR A 135 8.55 -15.10 -6.66
N GLY A 136 7.31 -15.04 -6.21
CA GLY A 136 6.41 -16.20 -6.08
C GLY A 136 5.66 -16.51 -7.38
N ASP A 137 4.51 -17.16 -7.24
CA ASP A 137 3.69 -17.57 -8.38
C ASP A 137 2.88 -16.39 -8.95
N PHE A 138 2.77 -16.36 -10.27
CA PHE A 138 1.82 -15.48 -10.97
C PHE A 138 0.60 -16.31 -11.40
N LEU A 139 -0.49 -16.21 -10.64
CA LEU A 139 -1.68 -17.02 -10.78
C LEU A 139 -2.80 -16.25 -11.49
N LEU A 140 -3.26 -16.79 -12.61
CA LEU A 140 -4.45 -16.30 -13.32
C LEU A 140 -5.64 -17.20 -12.99
N MET A 141 -6.62 -16.64 -12.27
CA MET A 141 -7.78 -17.37 -11.77
C MET A 141 -9.00 -17.18 -12.68
N ASN A 142 -9.71 -18.28 -12.94
CA ASN A 142 -10.94 -18.33 -13.73
C ASN A 142 -12.18 -17.84 -12.99
#